data_AF-A0A540X867-F1
#
_entry.id   AF-A0A540X867-F1
#
_cell.length_a   1.000
_cell.length_b   1.000
_cell.length_c   1.000
_cell.angle_alpha   90.00
_cell.angle_beta   90.00
_cell.angle_gamma   90.00
#
_symmetry.space_group_name_H-M   'P 1'
#
loop_
_entity.id
_entity.type
_entity.pdbx_description
1 polymer ?
#
loop_
_entity_poly.entity_id
_entity_poly.type
_entity_poly.pdbx_seq_one_letter_code
_entity_poly.pdbx_strand_id
1 'polypeptide(L)'
;KDRYRVVDWFTGRGGEVGARPTRAEQDALRAFVTGGGHLLLSGGQLTSALSVGDADDKAFLADILRASPGTGTPPLSVEGMPGDFLSELTGLTLDDGTRGAYPVGVTDVLTPASGGSAVLRYAGTNLSAGVFSMPGGQVLLLSVPFESVVDRAARARLLSAFLVRAGFPAPATPPVGDSGDSGPGLLSGCVAPRGVDPHPPEPPEPPAPIVLDVLPQFYPLGDSGCGCGASAGTGTGLWLLLGVIVQLRRARRRASDVKR
;
A
#
# COMPACT_ATOMS: atom_id res chain seq x y z
N LYS A 1 -22.73 11.46 -18.68
CA LYS A 1 -21.42 10.83 -18.38
C LYS A 1 -21.24 10.94 -16.88
N ASP A 2 -21.43 9.83 -16.17
CA ASP A 2 -21.38 9.83 -14.72
C ASP A 2 -19.93 10.01 -14.29
N ARG A 3 -19.65 11.15 -13.65
CA ARG A 3 -18.35 11.40 -13.03
C ARG A 3 -18.30 10.59 -11.73
N TYR A 4 -17.16 9.93 -11.46
CA TYR A 4 -16.94 9.31 -10.16
C TYR A 4 -17.14 10.37 -9.06
N ARG A 5 -17.89 10.04 -8.02
CA ARG A 5 -18.12 10.91 -6.86
C ARG A 5 -17.15 10.61 -5.71
N VAL A 6 -16.70 9.36 -5.63
CA VAL A 6 -15.76 8.87 -4.63
C VAL A 6 -14.65 8.09 -5.35
N VAL A 7 -13.41 8.25 -4.89
CA VAL A 7 -12.26 7.42 -5.26
C VAL A 7 -11.73 6.79 -3.99
N ASP A 8 -11.47 5.48 -4.05
CA ASP A 8 -10.70 4.74 -3.05
C ASP A 8 -9.33 4.43 -3.66
N TRP A 9 -8.28 4.96 -3.04
CA TRP A 9 -6.89 4.81 -3.49
C TRP A 9 -6.06 4.20 -2.37
N PHE A 10 -5.26 3.18 -2.69
CA PHE A 10 -4.40 2.54 -1.71
C PHE A 10 -2.96 2.39 -2.21
N THR A 11 -2.00 2.54 -1.32
CA THR A 11 -0.57 2.31 -1.61
C THR A 11 -0.02 1.01 -1.00
N GLY A 12 -0.88 0.26 -0.30
CA GLY A 12 -0.52 -0.98 0.37
C GLY A 12 0.39 -0.76 1.59
N ARG A 13 1.15 -1.79 1.99
CA ARG A 13 2.01 -1.78 3.20
C ARG A 13 3.33 -0.99 3.08
N GLY A 14 3.56 -0.29 1.97
CA GLY A 14 4.68 0.65 1.81
C GLY A 14 6.09 0.06 1.62
N GLY A 15 6.35 -1.23 1.84
CA GLY A 15 7.71 -1.79 1.67
C GLY A 15 8.75 -1.14 2.62
N GLU A 16 10.03 -1.14 2.25
CA GLU A 16 11.10 -0.59 3.13
C GLU A 16 11.12 0.94 3.21
N VAL A 17 10.71 1.64 2.15
CA VAL A 17 10.84 3.11 2.04
C VAL A 17 9.49 3.85 2.04
N GLY A 18 8.39 3.12 2.13
CA GLY A 18 7.04 3.64 1.92
C GLY A 18 6.67 3.73 0.43
N ALA A 19 5.37 3.66 0.14
CA ALA A 19 4.82 3.84 -1.20
C ALA A 19 3.89 5.05 -1.19
N ARG A 20 3.99 5.88 -2.22
CA ARG A 20 3.21 7.10 -2.41
C ARG A 20 2.70 7.18 -3.85
N PRO A 21 1.56 7.83 -4.11
CA PRO A 21 1.12 8.06 -5.48
C PRO A 21 2.21 8.80 -6.25
N THR A 22 2.40 8.43 -7.52
CA THR A 22 3.27 9.14 -8.45
C THR A 22 2.81 10.58 -8.62
N ARG A 23 3.67 11.43 -9.21
CA ARG A 23 3.32 12.83 -9.43
C ARG A 23 2.02 13.00 -10.23
N ALA A 24 1.87 12.26 -11.33
CA ALA A 24 0.67 12.31 -12.15
C ALA A 24 -0.59 11.88 -11.37
N GLU A 25 -0.47 10.89 -10.49
CA GLU A 25 -1.57 10.46 -9.63
C GLU A 25 -1.90 11.50 -8.56
N GLN A 26 -0.90 12.11 -7.92
CA GLN A 26 -1.12 13.19 -6.97
C GLN A 26 -1.81 14.39 -7.63
N ASP A 27 -1.40 14.77 -8.84
CA ASP A 27 -2.03 15.87 -9.59
C ASP A 27 -3.48 15.51 -9.96
N ALA A 28 -3.75 14.27 -10.37
CA ALA A 28 -5.10 13.80 -10.67
C ALA A 28 -6.01 13.76 -9.42
N LEU A 29 -5.51 13.23 -8.30
CA LEU A 29 -6.23 13.20 -7.03
C LEU A 29 -6.48 14.62 -6.50
N ARG A 30 -5.51 15.53 -6.62
CA ARG A 30 -5.64 16.94 -6.27
C ARG A 30 -6.75 17.60 -7.09
N ALA A 31 -6.74 17.42 -8.40
CA ALA A 31 -7.76 17.98 -9.28
C ALA A 31 -9.16 17.40 -8.98
N PHE A 32 -9.23 16.09 -8.71
CA PHE A 32 -10.47 15.42 -8.36
C PHE A 32 -11.08 15.96 -7.07
N VAL A 33 -10.27 16.06 -6.00
CA VAL A 33 -10.74 16.54 -4.69
C VAL A 33 -11.09 18.04 -4.73
N THR A 34 -10.26 18.87 -5.35
CA THR A 34 -10.56 20.31 -5.46
C THR A 34 -11.78 20.59 -6.36
N GLY A 35 -12.08 19.68 -7.31
CA GLY A 35 -13.31 19.68 -8.09
C GLY A 35 -14.57 19.18 -7.35
N GLY A 36 -14.46 18.83 -6.05
CA GLY A 36 -15.57 18.38 -5.21
C GLY A 36 -15.73 16.86 -5.08
N GLY A 37 -14.80 16.07 -5.63
CA GLY A 37 -14.77 14.62 -5.46
C GLY A 37 -14.30 14.19 -4.06
N HIS A 38 -14.77 13.05 -3.57
CA HIS A 38 -14.42 12.54 -2.24
C HIS A 38 -13.36 11.43 -2.33
N LEU A 39 -12.33 11.46 -1.49
CA LEU A 39 -11.20 10.54 -1.54
C LEU A 39 -11.06 9.74 -0.24
N LEU A 40 -11.03 8.42 -0.34
CA LEU A 40 -10.42 7.55 0.67
C LEU A 40 -9.00 7.23 0.20
N LEU A 41 -7.99 7.58 1.00
CA LEU A 41 -6.59 7.26 0.72
C LEU A 41 -6.03 6.43 1.87
N SER A 42 -5.51 5.24 1.60
CA SER A 42 -4.99 4.33 2.62
C SER A 42 -3.61 3.78 2.30
N GLY A 43 -2.81 3.48 3.32
CA GLY A 43 -1.51 2.85 3.14
C GLY A 43 -0.57 2.99 4.34
N GLY A 44 0.41 2.10 4.42
CA GLY A 44 1.49 2.13 5.41
C GLY A 44 2.66 2.99 4.95
N GLN A 45 3.25 3.76 5.87
CA GLN A 45 4.37 4.68 5.61
C GLN A 45 4.12 5.75 4.54
N LEU A 46 2.86 5.98 4.16
CA LEU A 46 2.48 6.91 3.09
C LEU A 46 2.85 8.37 3.42
N THR A 47 2.49 8.85 4.60
CA THR A 47 2.78 10.23 5.02
C THR A 47 4.25 10.43 5.30
N SER A 48 4.93 9.42 5.86
CA SER A 48 6.39 9.44 6.02
C SER A 48 7.08 9.56 4.65
N ALA A 49 6.68 8.75 3.67
CA ALA A 49 7.23 8.80 2.31
C ALA A 49 6.96 10.15 1.62
N LEU A 50 5.76 10.72 1.75
CA LEU A 50 5.45 12.04 1.21
C LEU A 50 6.26 13.16 1.91
N SER A 51 6.47 13.07 3.22
CA SER A 51 7.13 14.12 4.01
C SER A 51 8.61 14.31 3.69
N VAL A 52 9.31 13.24 3.28
CA VAL A 52 10.71 13.28 2.84
C VAL A 52 10.86 13.53 1.35
N GLY A 53 9.73 13.67 0.65
CA GLY A 53 9.65 13.92 -0.78
C GLY A 53 10.02 15.33 -1.21
N ASP A 54 9.72 15.59 -2.48
CA ASP A 54 9.91 16.90 -3.08
C ASP A 54 8.90 17.93 -2.55
N ALA A 55 8.93 19.14 -3.10
CA ALA A 55 8.04 20.21 -2.66
C ALA A 55 6.56 19.89 -2.92
N ASP A 56 6.27 19.14 -3.98
CA ASP A 56 4.92 18.83 -4.40
C ASP A 56 4.32 17.67 -3.60
N ASP A 57 5.13 16.68 -3.24
CA ASP A 57 4.76 15.63 -2.26
C ASP A 57 4.31 16.27 -0.93
N LYS A 58 5.12 17.23 -0.44
CA LYS A 58 4.84 17.96 0.80
C LYS A 58 3.61 18.85 0.67
N ALA A 59 3.41 19.49 -0.48
CA ALA A 59 2.22 20.28 -0.76
C ALA A 59 0.97 19.39 -0.86
N PHE A 60 1.06 18.20 -1.45
CA PHE A 60 -0.07 17.26 -1.51
C PHE A 60 -0.49 16.82 -0.10
N LEU A 61 0.50 16.50 0.74
CA LEU A 61 0.30 16.15 2.13
C LEU A 61 -0.36 17.30 2.94
N ALA A 62 0.13 18.53 2.79
CA ALA A 62 -0.39 19.69 3.53
C ALA A 62 -1.74 20.21 3.01
N ASP A 63 -1.91 20.31 1.69
CA ASP A 63 -3.05 21.00 1.09
C ASP A 63 -4.24 20.08 0.86
N ILE A 64 -4.00 18.82 0.52
CA ILE A 64 -5.03 17.84 0.14
C ILE A 64 -5.30 16.87 1.28
N LEU A 65 -4.26 16.23 1.81
CA LEU A 65 -4.45 15.26 2.89
C LEU A 65 -4.64 15.93 4.26
N ARG A 66 -4.09 17.14 4.43
CA ARG A 66 -4.19 17.96 5.66
C ARG A 66 -3.70 17.19 6.89
N ALA A 67 -2.58 16.50 6.73
CA ALA A 67 -1.92 15.70 7.77
C ALA A 67 -0.40 15.85 7.67
N SER A 68 0.33 15.41 8.69
CA SER A 68 1.77 15.23 8.68
C SER A 68 2.15 13.98 9.47
N PRO A 69 3.36 13.42 9.30
CA PRO A 69 3.81 12.31 10.12
C PRO A 69 3.94 12.75 11.57
N GLY A 70 3.49 11.89 12.48
CA GLY A 70 3.70 11.97 13.92
C GLY A 70 4.71 10.93 14.39
N THR A 71 4.87 10.84 15.70
CA THR A 71 5.80 9.91 16.35
C THR A 71 5.06 9.01 17.32
N GLY A 72 5.47 7.75 17.41
CA GLY A 72 4.94 6.80 18.38
C GLY A 72 5.06 5.37 17.87
N THR A 73 4.78 4.41 18.74
CA THR A 73 4.72 2.98 18.39
C THR A 73 3.26 2.56 18.36
N PRO A 74 2.64 2.45 17.17
CA PRO A 74 1.24 2.11 17.06
C PRO A 74 0.98 0.63 17.39
N PRO A 75 -0.03 0.30 18.22
CA PRO A 75 -0.53 -1.07 18.32
C PRO A 75 -1.26 -1.51 17.04
N LEU A 76 -1.48 -2.82 16.90
CA LEU A 76 -2.19 -3.44 15.77
C LEU A 76 -3.72 -3.40 15.93
N SER A 77 -4.24 -2.28 16.41
CA SER A 77 -5.67 -2.08 16.56
C SER A 77 -6.01 -0.59 16.47
N VAL A 78 -7.10 -0.26 15.79
CA VAL A 78 -7.60 1.11 15.62
C VAL A 78 -9.04 1.23 16.08
N GLU A 79 -9.43 2.45 16.46
CA GLU A 79 -10.79 2.77 16.89
C GLU A 79 -11.15 4.21 16.52
N GLY A 80 -12.44 4.48 16.50
CA GLY A 80 -13.05 5.79 16.31
C GLY A 80 -12.56 6.81 17.34
N MET A 81 -12.35 8.04 16.88
CA MET A 81 -12.20 9.16 17.80
C MET A 81 -13.56 9.46 18.46
N PRO A 82 -13.63 9.59 19.79
CA PRO A 82 -14.88 9.97 20.47
C PRO A 82 -15.43 11.30 19.93
N GLY A 83 -16.74 11.35 19.64
CA GLY A 83 -17.43 12.55 19.18
C GLY A 83 -17.31 12.86 17.69
N ASP A 84 -16.65 12.00 16.90
CA ASP A 84 -16.56 12.12 15.45
C ASP A 84 -17.49 11.11 14.71
N PHE A 85 -17.61 11.19 13.37
CA PHE A 85 -18.48 10.32 12.58
C PHE A 85 -18.04 8.84 12.54
N LEU A 86 -16.82 8.55 12.99
CA LEU A 86 -16.31 7.18 13.13
C LEU A 86 -16.34 6.67 14.59
N SER A 87 -16.96 7.39 15.54
CA SER A 87 -16.92 7.07 16.99
C SER A 87 -17.36 5.65 17.35
N GLU A 88 -18.30 5.09 16.59
CA GLU A 88 -18.88 3.77 16.84
C GLU A 88 -17.98 2.61 16.37
N LEU A 89 -16.87 2.91 15.69
CA LEU A 89 -15.92 1.90 15.25
C LEU A 89 -14.97 1.54 16.39
N THR A 90 -15.19 0.42 17.06
CA THR A 90 -14.33 -0.02 18.17
C THR A 90 -13.51 -1.24 17.79
N GLY A 91 -12.24 -1.29 18.21
CA GLY A 91 -11.44 -2.52 18.20
C GLY A 91 -11.15 -3.12 16.82
N LEU A 92 -10.97 -2.28 15.79
CA LEU A 92 -10.62 -2.72 14.44
C LEU A 92 -9.20 -3.31 14.48
N THR A 93 -9.11 -4.63 14.55
CA THR A 93 -7.85 -5.36 14.59
C THR A 93 -7.18 -5.35 13.22
N LEU A 94 -5.87 -5.06 13.22
CA LEU A 94 -5.03 -5.07 12.03
C LEU A 94 -4.29 -6.42 11.91
N ASP A 95 -4.16 -6.92 10.69
CA ASP A 95 -3.45 -8.17 10.46
C ASP A 95 -1.93 -7.99 10.48
N ASP A 96 -1.24 -8.83 11.27
CA ASP A 96 0.23 -8.94 11.30
C ASP A 96 0.76 -9.99 10.31
N GLY A 97 -0.12 -10.61 9.53
CA GLY A 97 0.14 -11.72 8.63
C GLY A 97 -0.28 -13.08 9.17
N THR A 98 -0.97 -13.12 10.32
CA THR A 98 -1.43 -14.36 10.94
C THR A 98 -2.94 -14.58 10.90
N ARG A 99 -3.73 -13.60 10.47
CA ARG A 99 -5.21 -13.62 10.57
C ARG A 99 -5.95 -13.70 9.22
N GLY A 100 -5.23 -13.84 8.10
CA GLY A 100 -5.78 -14.10 6.76
C GLY A 100 -6.28 -12.87 5.98
N ALA A 101 -6.15 -11.67 6.53
CA ALA A 101 -6.31 -10.39 5.85
C ALA A 101 -4.95 -9.84 5.37
N TYR A 102 -4.95 -8.64 4.78
CA TYR A 102 -3.73 -8.05 4.22
C TYR A 102 -2.76 -7.63 5.33
N PRO A 103 -1.50 -8.12 5.37
CA PRO A 103 -0.56 -7.78 6.43
C PRO A 103 -0.23 -6.28 6.44
N VAL A 104 -0.41 -5.63 7.58
CA VAL A 104 -0.36 -4.16 7.71
C VAL A 104 1.04 -3.58 7.46
N GLY A 105 2.09 -4.30 7.86
CA GLY A 105 3.48 -3.81 7.77
C GLY A 105 3.76 -2.66 8.75
N VAL A 106 4.54 -1.67 8.31
CA VAL A 106 4.84 -0.48 9.12
C VAL A 106 3.79 0.59 8.81
N THR A 107 3.27 1.22 9.86
CA THR A 107 2.21 2.23 9.75
C THR A 107 2.70 3.58 10.22
N ASP A 108 2.08 4.65 9.70
CA ASP A 108 2.35 5.99 10.20
C ASP A 108 1.53 6.29 11.46
N VAL A 109 2.05 7.15 12.33
CA VAL A 109 1.20 7.94 13.23
C VAL A 109 0.89 9.24 12.51
N LEU A 110 -0.37 9.67 12.53
CA LEU A 110 -0.78 10.91 11.88
C LEU A 110 -0.85 12.06 12.87
N THR A 111 -0.50 13.25 12.40
CA THR A 111 -0.79 14.53 13.06
C THR A 111 -1.67 15.34 12.13
N PRO A 112 -2.90 15.73 12.53
CA PRO A 112 -3.74 16.60 11.71
C PRO A 112 -3.07 17.96 11.48
N ALA A 113 -3.05 18.41 10.23
CA ALA A 113 -2.63 19.78 9.88
C ALA A 113 -3.84 20.72 9.84
N SER A 114 -3.62 22.01 9.55
CA SER A 114 -4.70 23.00 9.49
C SER A 114 -5.79 22.59 8.48
N GLY A 115 -7.03 22.44 8.97
CA GLY A 115 -8.18 21.98 8.19
C GLY A 115 -8.39 20.45 8.19
N GLY A 116 -7.53 19.70 8.87
CA GLY A 116 -7.70 18.27 9.14
C GLY A 116 -8.12 18.01 10.60
N SER A 117 -8.83 16.91 10.84
CA SER A 117 -9.21 16.42 12.16
C SER A 117 -8.91 14.93 12.29
N ALA A 118 -8.40 14.51 13.44
CA ALA A 118 -8.21 13.08 13.72
C ALA A 118 -9.57 12.42 13.95
N VAL A 119 -9.84 11.34 13.21
CA VAL A 119 -11.13 10.62 13.23
C VAL A 119 -10.97 9.15 13.61
N LEU A 120 -9.75 8.62 13.47
CA LEU A 120 -9.35 7.34 14.03
C LEU A 120 -8.08 7.53 14.88
N ARG A 121 -7.96 6.69 15.89
CA ARG A 121 -6.76 6.54 16.73
C ARG A 121 -6.37 5.08 16.83
N TYR A 122 -5.10 4.83 17.13
CA TYR A 122 -4.68 3.51 17.55
C TYR A 122 -5.24 3.21 18.95
N ALA A 123 -5.90 2.07 19.10
CA ALA A 123 -6.71 1.74 20.27
C ALA A 123 -5.91 1.80 21.56
N GLY A 124 -6.49 2.41 22.60
CA GLY A 124 -5.84 2.61 23.89
C GLY A 124 -4.72 3.68 23.90
N THR A 125 -4.58 4.46 22.82
CA THR A 125 -3.58 5.54 22.73
C THR A 125 -4.21 6.85 22.23
N ASN A 126 -3.43 7.93 22.23
CA ASN A 126 -3.79 9.19 21.57
C ASN A 126 -3.12 9.35 20.18
N LEU A 127 -2.50 8.29 19.67
CA LEU A 127 -1.84 8.30 18.37
C LEU A 127 -2.90 8.22 17.27
N SER A 128 -2.96 9.19 16.36
CA SER A 128 -3.96 9.17 15.28
C SER A 128 -3.59 8.15 14.19
N ALA A 129 -4.59 7.40 13.74
CA ALA A 129 -4.50 6.42 12.66
C ALA A 129 -5.30 6.85 11.40
N GLY A 130 -6.08 7.92 11.52
CA GLY A 130 -6.87 8.44 10.41
C GLY A 130 -7.23 9.91 10.58
N VAL A 131 -7.12 10.65 9.49
CA VAL A 131 -7.42 12.08 9.41
C VAL A 131 -8.51 12.33 8.38
N PHE A 132 -9.51 13.11 8.75
CA PHE A 132 -10.53 13.62 7.86
C PHE A 132 -10.26 15.09 7.52
N SER A 133 -10.50 15.49 6.28
CA SER A 133 -10.39 16.88 5.86
C SER A 133 -11.32 17.23 4.71
N MET A 134 -11.46 18.53 4.41
CA MET A 134 -12.33 19.03 3.35
C MET A 134 -11.68 20.17 2.55
N PRO A 135 -10.60 19.92 1.78
CA PRO A 135 -9.94 20.95 0.96
C PRO A 135 -10.75 21.36 -0.30
N GLY A 136 -11.88 20.70 -0.55
CA GLY A 136 -12.84 20.98 -1.61
C GLY A 136 -13.97 19.96 -1.54
N GLY A 137 -13.66 18.72 -1.91
CA GLY A 137 -14.38 17.53 -1.48
C GLY A 137 -13.86 16.98 -0.15
N GLN A 138 -14.39 15.83 0.26
CA GLN A 138 -14.05 15.20 1.55
C GLN A 138 -12.92 14.20 1.38
N VAL A 139 -11.93 14.21 2.27
CA VAL A 139 -10.80 13.27 2.26
C VAL A 139 -10.76 12.51 3.57
N LEU A 140 -10.69 11.18 3.50
CA LEU A 140 -10.35 10.31 4.63
C LEU A 140 -9.00 9.67 4.33
N LEU A 141 -7.98 10.05 5.09
CA LEU A 141 -6.65 9.44 5.07
C LEU A 141 -6.57 8.38 6.16
N LEU A 142 -6.14 7.16 5.82
CA LEU A 142 -5.82 6.08 6.76
C LEU A 142 -4.32 5.80 6.71
N SER A 143 -3.65 5.74 7.87
CA SER A 143 -2.22 5.39 7.99
C SER A 143 -1.94 3.89 7.94
N VAL A 144 -2.99 3.11 7.66
CA VAL A 144 -2.98 1.66 7.55
C VAL A 144 -3.64 1.30 6.22
N PRO A 145 -3.22 0.23 5.53
CA PRO A 145 -3.96 -0.30 4.40
C PRO A 145 -5.39 -0.66 4.84
N PHE A 146 -6.41 -0.19 4.14
CA PHE A 146 -7.81 -0.47 4.48
C PHE A 146 -8.11 -1.98 4.56
N GLU A 147 -7.46 -2.76 3.69
CA GLU A 147 -7.58 -4.22 3.57
C GLU A 147 -6.97 -4.98 4.77
N SER A 148 -6.19 -4.29 5.62
CA SER A 148 -5.56 -4.90 6.80
C SER A 148 -6.51 -5.06 7.98
N VAL A 149 -7.66 -4.39 7.97
CA VAL A 149 -8.71 -4.61 8.97
C VAL A 149 -9.24 -6.03 8.81
N VAL A 150 -9.04 -6.86 9.84
CA VAL A 150 -9.33 -8.31 9.79
C VAL A 150 -10.81 -8.59 9.59
N ASP A 151 -11.66 -7.97 10.42
CA ASP A 151 -13.11 -8.16 10.38
C ASP A 151 -13.71 -7.48 9.13
N ARG A 152 -14.30 -8.29 8.26
CA ARG A 152 -14.91 -7.82 7.00
C ARG A 152 -16.07 -6.85 7.23
N ALA A 153 -16.89 -7.09 8.26
CA ALA A 153 -17.99 -6.18 8.58
C ALA A 153 -17.50 -4.89 9.21
N ALA A 154 -16.48 -4.92 10.06
CA ALA A 154 -15.86 -3.70 10.57
C ALA A 154 -15.26 -2.86 9.43
N ARG A 155 -14.57 -3.51 8.48
CA ARG A 155 -14.05 -2.87 7.27
C ARG A 155 -15.16 -2.27 6.41
N ALA A 156 -16.25 -3.01 6.19
CA ALA A 156 -17.42 -2.51 5.46
C ALA A 156 -18.12 -1.35 6.20
N ARG A 157 -18.19 -1.37 7.53
CA ARG A 157 -18.74 -0.26 8.33
C ARG A 157 -17.89 0.99 8.21
N LEU A 158 -16.55 0.86 8.20
CA LEU A 158 -15.65 1.99 7.98
C LEU A 158 -15.88 2.66 6.63
N LEU A 159 -15.91 1.87 5.55
CA LEU A 159 -16.21 2.42 4.22
C LEU A 159 -17.62 3.00 4.15
N SER A 160 -18.62 2.30 4.70
CA SER A 160 -20.01 2.77 4.71
C SER A 160 -20.16 4.09 5.46
N ALA A 161 -19.48 4.26 6.61
CA ALA A 161 -19.51 5.51 7.36
C ALA A 161 -18.93 6.67 6.54
N PHE A 162 -17.83 6.45 5.81
CA PHE A 162 -17.28 7.46 4.91
C PHE A 162 -18.20 7.77 3.73
N LEU A 163 -18.82 6.76 3.11
CA LEU A 163 -19.78 6.96 2.02
C LEU A 163 -21.02 7.74 2.49
N VAL A 164 -21.58 7.40 3.65
CA VAL A 164 -22.69 8.15 4.26
C VAL A 164 -22.27 9.59 4.55
N ARG A 165 -21.06 9.79 5.09
CA ARG A 165 -20.48 11.11 5.32
C ARG A 165 -20.31 11.91 4.02
N ALA A 166 -20.00 11.23 2.91
CA ALA A 166 -19.93 11.78 1.56
C ALA A 166 -21.31 11.97 0.87
N GLY A 167 -22.41 11.79 1.60
CA GLY A 167 -23.76 12.03 1.11
C GLY A 167 -24.33 10.90 0.24
N PHE A 168 -23.86 9.67 0.44
CA PHE A 168 -24.51 8.47 -0.09
C PHE A 168 -25.55 7.95 0.90
N PRO A 169 -26.61 7.29 0.42
CA PRO A 169 -27.57 6.66 1.33
C PRO A 169 -26.90 5.56 2.15
N ALA A 170 -27.31 5.43 3.41
CA ALA A 170 -26.87 4.32 4.25
C ALA A 170 -27.32 2.98 3.63
N PRO A 171 -26.51 1.91 3.77
CA PRO A 171 -26.93 0.60 3.31
C PRO A 171 -28.17 0.13 4.07
N ALA A 172 -29.12 -0.50 3.36
CA ALA A 172 -30.38 -0.96 3.93
C ALA A 172 -30.22 -2.03 5.01
N THR A 173 -29.13 -2.79 4.94
CA THR A 173 -28.74 -3.77 5.96
C THR A 173 -27.32 -3.48 6.43
N PRO A 174 -27.08 -3.49 7.77
CA PRO A 174 -25.72 -3.34 8.27
C PRO A 174 -24.86 -4.50 7.78
N PRO A 175 -23.57 -4.28 7.50
CA PRO A 175 -22.66 -5.36 7.14
C PRO A 175 -22.66 -6.42 8.25
N VAL A 176 -23.06 -7.64 7.90
CA VAL A 176 -22.98 -8.82 8.77
C VAL A 176 -21.55 -9.34 8.70
N GLY A 177 -20.92 -9.53 9.86
CA GLY A 177 -19.57 -10.06 9.94
C GLY A 177 -19.62 -11.58 9.84
N ASP A 178 -18.81 -12.15 8.94
CA ASP A 178 -18.38 -13.52 9.13
C ASP A 178 -17.43 -13.50 10.34
N SER A 179 -17.95 -13.90 11.50
CA SER A 179 -17.16 -14.09 12.72
C SER A 179 -16.13 -15.18 12.48
N GLY A 180 -14.98 -14.85 11.93
CA GLY A 180 -13.76 -15.68 11.97
C GLY A 180 -13.87 -17.08 11.36
N ASP A 181 -14.93 -17.42 10.63
CA ASP A 181 -14.88 -18.65 9.86
C ASP A 181 -13.94 -18.40 8.69
N SER A 182 -13.11 -19.40 8.41
CA SER A 182 -12.05 -19.36 7.40
C SER A 182 -12.67 -19.39 6.00
N GLY A 183 -13.56 -18.46 5.69
CA GLY A 183 -14.10 -18.25 4.36
C GLY A 183 -12.91 -17.95 3.45
N PRO A 184 -12.81 -18.65 2.31
CA PRO A 184 -11.58 -18.76 1.54
C PRO A 184 -10.99 -17.36 1.40
N GLY A 185 -9.80 -17.18 1.99
CA GLY A 185 -9.04 -15.95 1.79
C GLY A 185 -9.05 -15.64 0.30
N LEU A 186 -9.13 -14.36 -0.05
CA LEU A 186 -9.25 -13.88 -1.43
C LEU A 186 -8.10 -14.34 -2.36
N LEU A 187 -7.17 -15.19 -1.89
CA LEU A 187 -6.09 -15.79 -2.66
C LEU A 187 -5.80 -17.28 -2.34
N SER A 188 -6.69 -18.02 -1.66
CA SER A 188 -6.37 -19.42 -1.25
C SER A 188 -7.20 -20.52 -1.92
N GLY A 189 -7.88 -20.23 -3.02
CA GLY A 189 -8.75 -21.21 -3.67
C GLY A 189 -8.92 -21.00 -5.16
N CYS A 190 -7.86 -21.19 -5.95
CA CYS A 190 -8.05 -21.70 -7.31
C CYS A 190 -8.48 -23.17 -7.20
N VAL A 191 -9.73 -23.43 -6.81
CA VAL A 191 -10.36 -24.72 -7.06
C VAL A 191 -10.93 -24.59 -8.47
N ALA A 192 -10.26 -25.21 -9.44
CA ALA A 192 -10.85 -25.42 -10.74
C ALA A 192 -12.20 -26.13 -10.52
N PRO A 193 -13.33 -25.57 -10.98
CA PRO A 193 -14.60 -26.26 -10.86
C PRO A 193 -14.47 -27.58 -11.61
N ARG A 194 -14.57 -28.71 -10.89
CA ARG A 194 -14.89 -30.00 -11.52
C ARG A 194 -16.37 -30.00 -11.88
N GLY A 195 -16.73 -29.12 -12.80
CA GLY A 195 -17.98 -29.17 -13.56
C GLY A 195 -17.62 -29.67 -14.95
N VAL A 196 -18.38 -30.64 -15.44
CA VAL A 196 -18.27 -31.19 -16.80
C VAL A 196 -18.16 -30.03 -17.79
N ASP A 197 -17.06 -30.02 -18.55
CA ASP A 197 -16.74 -28.99 -19.54
C ASP A 197 -17.82 -28.99 -20.64
N PRO A 198 -18.54 -27.88 -20.87
CA PRO A 198 -19.51 -27.79 -21.95
C PRO A 198 -18.87 -27.36 -23.29
N HIS A 199 -17.54 -27.36 -23.43
CA HIS A 199 -16.91 -26.97 -24.69
C HIS A 199 -17.17 -27.97 -25.85
N PRO A 200 -17.36 -27.47 -27.09
CA PRO A 200 -17.43 -28.27 -28.31
C PRO A 200 -16.12 -29.06 -28.56
N PRO A 201 -16.11 -30.08 -29.44
CA PRO A 201 -14.98 -30.99 -29.61
C PRO A 201 -13.67 -30.26 -29.93
N GLU A 202 -12.57 -30.86 -29.45
CA GLU A 202 -11.21 -30.31 -29.38
C GLU A 202 -10.73 -29.61 -30.68
N PRO A 203 -9.99 -28.49 -30.57
CA PRO A 203 -9.30 -27.88 -31.71
C PRO A 203 -8.25 -28.85 -32.32
N PRO A 204 -7.95 -28.74 -33.62
CA PRO A 204 -6.99 -29.62 -34.29
C PRO A 204 -5.60 -29.56 -33.63
N GLU A 205 -4.93 -30.71 -33.59
CA GLU A 205 -3.61 -30.87 -32.96
C GLU A 205 -2.63 -29.76 -33.40
N PRO A 206 -1.89 -29.16 -32.46
CA PRO A 206 -0.94 -28.12 -32.78
C PRO A 206 0.15 -28.65 -33.72
N PRO A 207 0.62 -27.83 -34.69
CA PRO A 207 1.62 -28.27 -35.65
C PRO A 207 2.90 -28.71 -34.94
N ALA A 208 3.52 -29.76 -35.48
CA ALA A 208 4.77 -30.28 -34.96
C ALA A 208 5.84 -29.16 -34.86
N PRO A 209 6.64 -29.13 -33.78
CA PRO A 209 7.62 -28.08 -33.57
C PRO A 209 8.65 -28.08 -34.71
N ILE A 210 8.88 -26.90 -35.29
CA ILE A 210 9.94 -26.69 -36.28
C ILE A 210 11.27 -26.70 -35.54
N VAL A 211 12.09 -27.72 -35.78
CA VAL A 211 13.46 -27.78 -35.29
C VAL A 211 14.34 -26.94 -36.22
N LEU A 212 14.94 -25.87 -35.68
CA LEU A 212 15.92 -25.07 -36.41
C LEU A 212 17.31 -25.67 -36.18
N ASP A 213 17.89 -26.28 -37.21
CA ASP A 213 19.22 -26.91 -37.12
C ASP A 213 20.37 -25.90 -36.93
N VAL A 214 20.11 -24.61 -37.20
CA VAL A 214 21.05 -23.51 -36.98
C VAL A 214 20.31 -22.35 -36.32
N LEU A 215 20.76 -21.98 -35.11
CA LEU A 215 20.24 -20.82 -34.39
C LEU A 215 20.72 -19.52 -35.09
N PRO A 216 19.80 -18.61 -35.46
CA PRO A 216 20.19 -17.31 -35.98
C PRO A 216 20.98 -16.52 -34.93
N GLN A 217 22.08 -15.90 -35.35
CA GLN A 217 23.02 -15.20 -34.45
C GLN A 217 22.45 -13.89 -33.87
N PHE A 218 21.31 -13.41 -34.36
CA PHE A 218 20.62 -12.25 -33.84
C PHE A 218 19.11 -12.41 -33.97
N TYR A 219 18.40 -12.22 -32.85
CA TYR A 219 16.96 -11.99 -32.83
C TYR A 219 16.75 -10.47 -32.76
N PRO A 220 15.91 -9.87 -33.63
CA PRO A 220 15.49 -8.49 -33.42
C PRO A 220 14.75 -8.41 -32.09
N LEU A 221 15.10 -7.42 -31.24
CA LEU A 221 14.40 -7.16 -29.99
C LEU A 221 12.93 -6.86 -30.32
N GLY A 222 12.06 -7.83 -30.02
CA GLY A 222 10.63 -7.62 -29.98
C GLY A 222 10.27 -6.93 -28.69
N ASP A 223 9.78 -5.69 -28.79
CA ASP A 223 9.25 -4.91 -27.67
C ASP A 223 7.92 -5.51 -27.19
N SER A 224 7.98 -6.57 -26.38
CA SER A 224 6.90 -6.97 -25.49
C SER A 224 7.36 -8.08 -24.56
N GLY A 225 7.56 -7.76 -23.28
CA GLY A 225 7.67 -8.79 -22.25
C GLY A 225 8.33 -8.28 -20.97
N CYS A 226 7.54 -8.21 -19.90
CA CYS A 226 8.06 -8.27 -18.54
C CYS A 226 9.03 -9.45 -18.39
N GLY A 227 10.26 -9.17 -17.99
CA GLY A 227 11.23 -10.18 -17.63
C GLY A 227 12.09 -9.68 -16.48
N CYS A 228 11.87 -10.22 -15.29
CA CYS A 228 12.90 -10.25 -14.26
C CYS A 228 14.07 -11.06 -14.81
N GLY A 229 15.20 -10.41 -15.07
CA GLY A 229 16.44 -11.03 -15.53
C GLY A 229 17.61 -10.52 -14.71
N ALA A 230 17.98 -11.29 -13.69
CA ALA A 230 19.32 -11.25 -13.14
C ALA A 230 20.28 -11.95 -14.11
N SER A 231 21.40 -11.29 -14.42
CA SER A 231 22.76 -11.80 -14.73
C SER A 231 23.44 -10.84 -15.72
N ALA A 232 24.49 -10.16 -15.27
CA ALA A 232 25.89 -10.56 -15.48
C ALA A 232 26.39 -10.20 -16.89
N GLY A 233 27.28 -9.20 -16.94
CA GLY A 233 27.91 -8.73 -18.17
C GLY A 233 28.98 -7.68 -17.90
N THR A 234 30.01 -8.07 -17.15
CA THR A 234 31.42 -7.62 -17.29
C THR A 234 31.67 -6.20 -17.79
N GLY A 235 31.56 -5.23 -16.89
CA GLY A 235 32.33 -3.98 -16.93
C GLY A 235 33.59 -4.14 -16.08
N THR A 236 34.71 -4.25 -16.77
CA THR A 236 36.06 -4.44 -16.27
C THR A 236 36.52 -3.38 -15.27
N GLY A 237 37.06 -3.85 -14.14
CA GLY A 237 38.29 -3.33 -13.55
C GLY A 237 38.30 -1.91 -12.99
N LEU A 238 37.55 -1.60 -11.93
CA LEU A 238 37.92 -0.49 -11.04
C LEU A 238 37.33 -0.54 -9.62
N TRP A 239 37.14 -1.69 -8.98
CA TRP A 239 36.70 -1.72 -7.57
C TRP A 239 37.35 -2.76 -6.64
N LEU A 240 38.29 -3.56 -7.15
CA LEU A 240 39.06 -4.50 -6.31
C LEU A 240 40.26 -3.88 -5.56
N LEU A 241 40.50 -2.57 -5.68
CA LEU A 241 41.59 -1.88 -4.97
C LEU A 241 41.18 -1.27 -3.61
N LEU A 242 39.89 -1.16 -3.28
CA LEU A 242 39.47 -0.57 -1.99
C LEU A 242 39.31 -1.61 -0.85
N GLY A 243 39.08 -2.89 -1.15
CA GLY A 243 39.01 -3.96 -0.14
C GLY A 243 40.36 -4.37 0.45
N VAL A 244 41.45 -4.24 -0.32
CA VAL A 244 42.81 -4.61 0.12
C VAL A 244 43.47 -3.53 0.99
N ILE A 245 43.08 -2.26 0.82
CA ILE A 245 43.63 -1.12 1.59
C ILE A 245 43.13 -1.11 3.05
N VAL A 246 41.90 -1.60 3.31
CA VAL A 246 41.34 -1.64 4.67
C VAL A 246 41.92 -2.80 5.50
N GLN A 247 42.22 -3.95 4.88
CA GLN A 247 42.81 -5.10 5.58
C GLN A 247 44.29 -4.89 5.93
N LEU A 248 45.07 -4.19 5.09
CA LEU A 248 46.47 -3.87 5.39
C LEU A 248 46.65 -2.80 6.48
N ARG A 249 45.69 -1.88 6.64
CA ARG A 249 45.70 -0.90 7.74
C ARG A 249 45.38 -1.52 9.11
N ARG A 250 44.59 -2.61 9.15
CA ARG A 250 44.25 -3.31 10.41
C ARG A 250 45.39 -4.23 10.88
N ALA A 251 46.17 -4.80 9.96
CA ALA A 251 47.36 -5.59 10.28
C ALA A 251 48.54 -4.74 10.81
N ARG A 252 48.78 -3.54 10.27
CA ARG A 252 49.86 -2.65 10.74
C ARG A 252 49.60 -2.04 12.14
N ARG A 253 48.35 -1.83 12.53
CA ARG A 253 47.99 -1.35 13.88
C ARG A 253 48.18 -2.43 14.96
N ARG A 254 47.99 -3.72 14.64
CA ARG A 254 48.23 -4.82 15.60
C ARG A 254 49.71 -5.11 15.83
N ALA A 255 50.58 -4.81 14.86
CA ALA A 255 52.03 -5.00 15.02
C ALA A 255 52.72 -3.86 15.80
N SER A 256 52.06 -2.70 15.97
CA SER A 256 52.61 -1.55 16.72
C SER A 256 52.29 -1.59 18.22
N ASP A 257 51.23 -2.30 18.62
CA ASP A 257 50.89 -2.52 20.05
C ASP A 257 51.70 -3.66 20.71
N VAL A 258 52.41 -4.48 19.94
CA VAL A 258 53.23 -5.59 20.46
C VAL A 258 54.69 -5.17 20.73
N LYS A 259 55.08 -3.93 20.40
CA LYS A 259 56.46 -3.45 20.49
C LYS A 259 56.66 -2.23 21.40
N ARG A 260 55.77 -2.03 22.38
CA ARG A 260 55.95 -1.02 23.44
C ARG A 260 56.01 -1.68 24.81
#